data_AF-A0A1W9TKV7-F1
#
_entry.id   AF-A0A1W9TKV7-F1
#
_cell.length_a   1.000
_cell.length_b   1.000
_cell.length_c   1.000
_cell.angle_alpha   90.00
_cell.angle_beta   90.00
_cell.angle_gamma   90.00
#
_symmetry.space_group_name_H-M   'P 1'
#
loop_
_entity.id
_entity.type
_entity.pdbx_description
1 polymer ?
#
loop_
_entity_poly.entity_id
_entity_poly.type
_entity_poly.pdbx_seq_one_letter_code
_entity_poly.pdbx_strand_id
1 'polypeptide(L)'
;SSLYVNGYRIGMLLASGGGLIMADHMPFFMVYQIMAACLLPGVVTTLLAPEPKINVGTPETMREAVFDPLTEYFSRQGALWILAFILFYKIGDTMASTMTIPFYLDIGFSKTQIGAVVKLFGFWATVAGTLIGGVIMLRLEINRSLWIFGLLQAVSTAGFSVLARVGNSLPLLSTVIAFENLSSGMGTAAFIAFMASITHKKFTATQYALLSSLMGIPRVMASAPTGFFAKNMGWESFFIACTLMAVPGMLLLFKFAPWNPKKAE
;
A
#
# COMPACT_ATOMS: atom_id res chain seq x y z
N SER A 1 4.58 -11.65 -10.78
CA SER A 1 3.39 -12.43 -11.20
C SER A 1 2.26 -12.22 -10.21
N SER A 2 1.02 -12.01 -10.69
CA SER A 2 -0.19 -11.77 -9.88
C SER A 2 -0.45 -12.84 -8.81
N LEU A 3 -0.02 -14.09 -9.04
CA LEU A 3 -0.05 -15.19 -8.06
C LEU A 3 0.73 -14.90 -6.76
N TYR A 4 1.88 -14.22 -6.83
CA TYR A 4 2.67 -13.86 -5.63
C TYR A 4 1.94 -12.83 -4.77
N VAL A 5 1.32 -11.83 -5.41
CA VAL A 5 0.56 -10.80 -4.71
C VAL A 5 -0.69 -11.40 -4.08
N ASN A 6 -1.38 -12.30 -4.77
CA ASN A 6 -2.54 -13.03 -4.23
C ASN A 6 -2.14 -13.92 -3.04
N GLY A 7 -1.04 -14.67 -3.14
CA GLY A 7 -0.53 -15.49 -2.04
C GLY A 7 -0.20 -14.66 -0.79
N TYR A 8 0.51 -13.55 -0.97
CA TYR A 8 0.83 -12.61 0.12
C TYR A 8 -0.44 -12.04 0.78
N ARG A 9 -1.49 -11.73 0.00
CA ARG A 9 -2.76 -11.18 0.50
C ARG A 9 -3.61 -12.22 1.22
N ILE A 10 -3.67 -13.46 0.72
CA ILE A 10 -4.31 -14.59 1.43
C ILE A 10 -3.60 -14.84 2.77
N GLY A 11 -2.27 -14.80 2.78
CA GLY A 11 -1.47 -14.89 4.01
C GLY A 11 -1.80 -13.77 4.99
N MET A 12 -1.85 -12.51 4.53
CA MET A 12 -2.28 -11.39 5.38
C MET A 12 -3.71 -11.54 5.89
N LEU A 13 -4.64 -12.07 5.09
CA LEU A 13 -6.04 -12.28 5.47
C LEU A 13 -6.14 -13.31 6.61
N LEU A 14 -5.47 -14.46 6.46
CA LEU A 14 -5.38 -15.49 7.48
C LEU A 14 -4.70 -14.96 8.75
N ALA A 15 -3.64 -14.16 8.60
CA ALA A 15 -2.87 -13.63 9.73
C ALA A 15 -3.61 -12.55 10.52
N SER A 16 -4.22 -11.59 9.84
CA SER A 16 -4.89 -10.46 10.48
C SER A 16 -6.32 -10.83 10.90
N GLY A 17 -7.19 -11.13 9.95
CA GLY A 17 -8.59 -11.46 10.21
C GLY A 17 -8.74 -12.80 10.94
N GLY A 18 -8.10 -13.85 10.43
CA GLY A 18 -8.15 -15.18 11.06
C GLY A 18 -7.52 -15.20 12.45
N GLY A 19 -6.36 -14.57 12.61
CA GLY A 19 -5.66 -14.46 13.89
C GLY A 19 -6.46 -13.72 14.96
N LEU A 20 -7.11 -12.60 14.62
CA LEU A 20 -7.95 -11.84 15.55
C LEU A 20 -9.21 -12.60 15.97
N ILE A 21 -9.89 -13.29 15.04
CA ILE A 21 -11.08 -14.09 15.35
C ILE A 21 -10.71 -15.28 16.25
N MET A 22 -9.56 -15.93 15.99
CA MET A 22 -9.07 -17.00 16.86
C MET A 22 -8.69 -16.47 18.25
N ALA A 23 -8.15 -15.25 18.35
CA ALA A 23 -7.80 -14.63 19.62
C ALA A 23 -9.01 -14.26 20.50
N ASP A 24 -10.21 -14.08 19.92
CA ASP A 24 -11.45 -13.89 20.68
C ASP A 24 -11.92 -15.20 21.35
N HIS A 25 -11.49 -16.36 20.85
CA HIS A 25 -11.92 -17.68 21.34
C HIS A 25 -10.79 -18.50 22.00
N MET A 26 -9.52 -18.10 21.84
CA MET A 26 -8.36 -18.84 22.31
C MET A 26 -7.26 -17.92 22.84
N PRO A 27 -6.42 -18.38 23.79
CA PRO A 27 -5.26 -17.63 24.24
C PRO A 27 -4.31 -17.32 23.07
N PHE A 28 -3.71 -16.13 23.07
CA PHE A 28 -2.77 -15.67 22.04
C PHE A 28 -1.65 -16.68 21.75
N PHE A 29 -1.16 -17.41 22.77
CA PHE A 29 -0.15 -18.46 22.59
C PHE A 29 -0.57 -19.51 21.55
N MET A 30 -1.81 -20.00 21.63
CA MET A 30 -2.34 -21.02 20.72
C MET A 30 -2.54 -20.46 19.32
N VAL A 31 -2.99 -19.21 19.20
CA VAL A 31 -3.11 -18.51 17.91
C VAL A 31 -1.76 -18.40 17.21
N TYR A 32 -0.70 -18.02 17.94
CA TYR A 32 0.65 -17.93 17.38
C TYR A 32 1.20 -19.30 16.97
N GLN A 33 0.89 -20.38 17.69
CA GLN A 33 1.28 -21.73 17.28
C GLN A 33 0.59 -22.16 15.97
N ILE A 34 -0.70 -21.87 15.83
CA ILE A 34 -1.45 -22.13 14.59
C ILE A 34 -0.86 -21.32 13.43
N MET A 35 -0.57 -20.03 13.66
CA MET A 35 0.10 -19.16 12.68
C MET A 35 1.46 -19.70 12.25
N ALA A 36 2.27 -20.19 13.20
CA ALA A 36 3.56 -20.80 12.93
C ALA A 36 3.41 -22.10 12.13
N ALA A 37 2.40 -22.92 12.43
CA ALA A 37 2.11 -24.13 11.67
C ALA A 37 1.72 -23.81 10.20
N CYS A 38 0.96 -22.74 9.97
CA CYS A 38 0.62 -22.28 8.62
C CYS A 38 1.82 -21.81 7.78
N LEU A 39 2.96 -21.47 8.40
CA LEU A 39 4.20 -21.16 7.69
C LEU A 39 4.92 -22.43 7.20
N LEU A 40 4.73 -23.58 7.84
CA LEU A 40 5.43 -24.83 7.50
C LEU A 40 5.25 -25.25 6.04
N PRO A 41 4.05 -25.21 5.43
CA PRO A 41 3.90 -25.49 3.99
C PRO A 41 4.74 -24.55 3.10
N GLY A 42 4.87 -23.28 3.47
CA GLY A 42 5.71 -22.30 2.76
C GLY A 42 7.20 -22.64 2.88
N VAL A 43 7.64 -23.04 4.06
CA VAL A 43 9.03 -23.49 4.29
C VAL A 43 9.32 -24.76 3.51
N VAL A 44 8.44 -25.76 3.60
CA VAL A 44 8.57 -27.05 2.91
C VAL A 44 8.59 -26.85 1.40
N THR A 45 7.67 -26.07 0.84
CA THR A 45 7.65 -25.77 -0.60
C THR A 45 8.90 -25.01 -1.05
N THR A 46 9.45 -24.11 -0.22
CA THR A 46 10.70 -23.41 -0.53
C THR A 46 11.89 -24.36 -0.53
N LEU A 47 11.96 -25.29 0.41
CA LEU A 47 13.03 -26.29 0.49
C LEU A 47 12.96 -27.32 -0.65
N LEU A 48 11.75 -27.65 -1.11
CA LEU A 48 11.52 -28.59 -2.21
C LEU A 48 11.57 -27.93 -3.59
N ALA A 49 11.46 -26.60 -3.68
CA ALA A 49 11.51 -25.88 -4.94
C ALA A 49 12.93 -25.96 -5.53
N PRO A 50 13.09 -26.47 -6.76
CA PRO A 50 14.39 -26.47 -7.41
C PRO A 50 14.83 -25.03 -7.65
N GLU A 51 16.08 -24.71 -7.30
CA GLU A 51 16.66 -23.41 -7.61
C GLU A 51 16.62 -23.19 -9.14
N PRO A 52 15.99 -22.10 -9.61
CA PRO A 52 16.01 -21.78 -11.02
C PRO A 52 17.47 -21.55 -11.42
N LYS A 53 17.92 -22.18 -12.50
CA LYS A 53 19.27 -21.96 -13.05
C LYS A 53 19.35 -20.54 -13.58
N ILE A 54 19.84 -19.62 -12.77
CA ILE A 54 20.05 -18.23 -13.14
C ILE A 54 21.36 -18.17 -13.93
N ASN A 55 21.30 -17.94 -15.24
CA ASN A 55 22.48 -17.76 -16.12
C ASN A 55 23.23 -16.43 -15.88
N VAL A 56 22.92 -15.73 -14.78
CA VAL A 56 23.55 -14.45 -14.43
C VAL A 56 24.30 -14.72 -13.13
N GLY A 57 25.62 -14.59 -13.16
CA GLY A 57 26.52 -14.96 -12.04
C GLY A 57 26.08 -14.38 -10.70
N THR A 58 26.23 -15.18 -9.64
CA THR A 58 26.02 -14.76 -8.26
C THR A 58 27.05 -13.70 -7.88
N PRO A 59 26.67 -12.60 -7.21
CA PRO A 59 27.65 -11.61 -6.75
C PRO A 59 28.64 -12.28 -5.80
N GLU A 60 29.93 -12.24 -6.12
CA GLU A 60 30.96 -12.94 -5.34
C GLU A 60 31.46 -12.07 -4.17
N THR A 61 31.11 -10.79 -4.17
CA THR A 61 31.53 -9.84 -3.13
C THR A 61 30.37 -9.00 -2.58
N MET A 62 30.48 -8.58 -1.30
CA MET A 62 29.53 -7.63 -0.70
C MET A 62 29.43 -6.31 -1.49
N ARG A 63 30.51 -5.93 -2.17
CA ARG A 63 30.53 -4.73 -3.01
C ARG A 63 29.61 -4.90 -4.22
N GLU A 64 29.68 -6.02 -4.90
CA GLU A 64 28.80 -6.36 -6.03
C GLU A 64 27.34 -6.60 -5.58
N ALA A 65 27.12 -7.04 -4.34
CA ALA A 65 25.78 -7.29 -3.81
C ALA A 65 25.05 -6.02 -3.32
N VAL A 66 25.79 -4.97 -2.92
CA VAL A 66 25.23 -3.76 -2.29
C VAL A 66 25.49 -2.49 -3.12
N PHE A 67 26.73 -2.26 -3.55
CA PHE A 67 27.09 -1.02 -4.25
C PHE A 67 26.67 -1.05 -5.72
N ASP A 68 26.88 -2.16 -6.44
CA ASP A 68 26.53 -2.25 -7.87
C ASP A 68 25.02 -2.10 -8.15
N PRO A 69 24.09 -2.66 -7.33
CA PRO A 69 22.67 -2.41 -7.50
C PRO A 69 22.28 -0.95 -7.27
N LEU A 70 22.95 -0.27 -6.33
CA LEU A 70 22.70 1.13 -5.99
C LEU A 70 23.22 2.04 -7.10
N THR A 71 24.47 1.85 -7.52
CA THR A 71 25.06 2.63 -8.61
C THR A 71 24.31 2.38 -9.91
N GLU A 72 23.92 1.15 -10.25
CA GLU A 72 23.10 0.86 -11.42
C GLU A 72 21.74 1.59 -11.34
N TYR A 73 21.08 1.54 -10.17
CA TYR A 73 19.80 2.21 -9.98
C TYR A 73 19.92 3.73 -10.13
N PHE A 74 20.87 4.38 -9.45
CA PHE A 74 21.06 5.83 -9.50
C PHE A 74 21.65 6.34 -10.82
N SER A 75 22.34 5.48 -11.58
CA SER A 75 22.86 5.82 -12.92
C SER A 75 21.75 5.84 -13.99
N ARG A 76 20.57 5.29 -13.72
CA ARG A 76 19.44 5.35 -14.64
C ARG A 76 18.86 6.75 -14.71
N GLN A 77 18.64 7.24 -15.93
CA GLN A 77 17.91 8.47 -16.18
C GLN A 77 16.52 8.39 -15.53
N GLY A 78 16.25 9.27 -14.56
CA GLY A 78 14.95 9.31 -13.88
C GLY A 78 14.87 8.65 -12.50
N ALA A 79 15.95 8.02 -11.99
CA ALA A 79 15.93 7.30 -10.71
C ALA A 79 15.49 8.17 -9.52
N LEU A 80 16.02 9.40 -9.41
CA LEU A 80 15.62 10.37 -8.37
C LEU A 80 14.14 10.75 -8.44
N TRP A 81 13.59 10.80 -9.65
CA TRP A 81 12.18 11.13 -9.83
C TRP A 81 11.26 9.97 -9.52
N ILE A 82 11.68 8.73 -9.78
CA ILE A 82 10.97 7.52 -9.34
C ILE A 82 10.97 7.45 -7.81
N LEU A 83 12.10 7.77 -7.17
CA LEU A 83 12.18 7.88 -5.71
C LEU A 83 11.21 8.95 -5.19
N ALA A 84 11.19 10.13 -5.81
CA ALA A 84 10.24 11.19 -5.46
C ALA A 84 8.79 10.73 -5.64
N PHE A 85 8.47 10.06 -6.76
CA PHE A 85 7.14 9.48 -6.97
C PHE A 85 6.78 8.49 -5.85
N ILE A 86 7.70 7.60 -5.48
CA ILE A 86 7.47 6.61 -4.42
C ILE A 86 7.18 7.31 -3.08
N LEU A 87 7.87 8.42 -2.80
CA LEU A 87 7.69 9.20 -1.58
C LEU A 87 6.37 9.98 -1.57
N PHE A 88 6.01 10.65 -2.67
CA PHE A 88 4.86 11.55 -2.71
C PHE A 88 3.54 10.86 -3.05
N TYR A 89 3.54 9.76 -3.80
CA TYR A 89 2.32 9.12 -4.28
C TYR A 89 1.40 8.65 -3.14
N LYS A 90 1.97 8.06 -2.07
CA LYS A 90 1.20 7.54 -0.94
C LYS A 90 1.14 8.47 0.27
N ILE A 91 1.75 9.66 0.20
CA ILE A 91 1.88 10.52 1.38
C ILE A 91 0.50 10.98 1.89
N GLY A 92 -0.38 11.43 1.00
CA GLY A 92 -1.73 11.90 1.35
C GLY A 92 -2.60 10.82 1.98
N ASP A 93 -2.67 9.64 1.37
CA ASP A 93 -3.37 8.46 1.90
C ASP A 93 -2.84 8.03 3.26
N THR A 94 -1.52 8.02 3.41
CA THR A 94 -0.90 7.58 4.67
C THR A 94 -1.17 8.59 5.80
N MET A 95 -1.17 9.88 5.48
CA MET A 95 -1.54 10.93 6.44
C MET A 95 -3.00 10.82 6.85
N ALA A 96 -3.91 10.65 5.88
CA ALA A 96 -5.34 10.50 6.15
C ALA A 96 -5.62 9.27 7.01
N SER A 97 -5.13 8.09 6.60
CA SER A 97 -5.37 6.80 7.28
C SER A 97 -4.84 6.74 8.72
N THR A 98 -3.75 7.44 9.04
CA THR A 98 -3.21 7.47 10.42
C THR A 98 -4.09 8.27 11.37
N MET A 99 -4.76 9.32 10.88
CA MET A 99 -5.62 10.21 11.68
C MET A 99 -7.10 9.82 11.69
N THR A 100 -7.46 8.81 10.92
CA THR A 100 -8.82 8.30 10.79
C THR A 100 -9.44 7.82 12.12
N ILE A 101 -8.69 7.11 12.96
CA ILE A 101 -9.20 6.63 14.26
C ILE A 101 -9.46 7.80 15.25
N PRO A 102 -8.51 8.73 15.48
CA PRO A 102 -8.76 9.93 16.27
C PRO A 102 -9.95 10.75 15.76
N PHE A 103 -10.04 10.96 14.44
CA PHE A 103 -11.12 11.70 13.80
C PHE A 103 -12.52 11.11 14.10
N TYR A 104 -12.66 9.79 14.05
CA TYR A 104 -13.95 9.15 14.35
C TYR A 104 -14.37 9.32 15.81
N LEU A 105 -13.39 9.26 16.72
CA LEU A 105 -13.65 9.47 18.14
C LEU A 105 -14.07 10.92 18.41
N ASP A 106 -13.45 11.89 17.74
CA ASP A 106 -13.79 13.32 17.86
C ASP A 106 -15.18 13.66 17.30
N ILE A 107 -15.63 12.97 16.23
CA ILE A 107 -17.00 13.11 15.70
C ILE A 107 -18.05 12.51 16.66
N GLY A 108 -17.64 11.68 17.62
CA GLY A 108 -18.53 11.05 18.61
C GLY A 108 -18.98 9.64 18.25
N PHE A 109 -18.27 8.93 17.37
CA PHE A 109 -18.51 7.51 17.13
C PHE A 109 -18.01 6.66 18.30
N SER A 110 -18.74 5.58 18.60
CA SER A 110 -18.28 4.63 19.63
C SER A 110 -17.17 3.73 19.08
N LYS A 111 -16.26 3.30 19.97
CA LYS A 111 -15.20 2.34 19.62
C LYS A 111 -15.77 1.06 19.01
N THR A 112 -16.95 0.62 19.47
CA THR A 112 -17.64 -0.56 18.94
C THR A 112 -18.13 -0.36 17.51
N GLN A 113 -18.71 0.81 17.20
CA GLN A 113 -19.14 1.15 15.84
C GLN A 113 -17.95 1.24 14.89
N ILE A 114 -16.89 1.94 15.29
CA ILE A 114 -15.64 2.04 14.52
C ILE A 114 -15.06 0.64 14.28
N GLY A 115 -14.96 -0.17 15.33
CA GLY A 115 -14.43 -1.53 15.25
C GLY A 115 -15.25 -2.42 14.32
N ALA A 116 -16.57 -2.37 14.39
CA ALA A 116 -17.44 -3.14 13.51
C ALA A 116 -17.28 -2.71 12.05
N VAL A 117 -17.27 -1.41 11.77
CA VAL A 117 -17.17 -0.90 10.39
C VAL A 117 -15.79 -1.16 9.79
N VAL A 118 -14.71 -0.95 10.56
CA VAL A 118 -13.35 -1.21 10.08
C VAL A 118 -13.11 -2.71 9.87
N LYS A 119 -13.53 -3.57 10.81
CA LYS A 119 -13.32 -5.03 10.71
C LYS A 119 -14.21 -5.67 9.64
N LEU A 120 -15.46 -5.26 9.48
CA LEU A 120 -16.38 -5.87 8.53
C LEU A 120 -16.30 -5.20 7.15
N PHE A 121 -16.38 -3.87 7.08
CA PHE A 121 -16.38 -3.20 5.78
C PHE A 121 -14.96 -2.88 5.31
N GLY A 122 -14.11 -2.31 6.18
CA GLY A 122 -12.76 -1.91 5.80
C GLY A 122 -11.88 -3.08 5.36
N PHE A 123 -11.86 -4.17 6.12
CA PHE A 123 -11.05 -5.35 5.80
C PHE A 123 -11.45 -5.99 4.46
N TRP A 124 -12.73 -6.34 4.31
CA TRP A 124 -13.24 -7.00 3.10
C TRP A 124 -13.13 -6.08 1.88
N ALA A 125 -13.34 -4.77 2.06
CA ALA A 125 -13.12 -3.79 1.00
C ALA A 125 -11.65 -3.72 0.57
N THR A 126 -10.69 -3.80 1.51
CA THR A 126 -9.26 -3.85 1.17
C THR A 126 -8.93 -5.08 0.33
N VAL A 127 -9.43 -6.26 0.75
CA VAL A 127 -9.22 -7.51 0.03
C VAL A 127 -9.81 -7.41 -1.38
N ALA A 128 -11.08 -6.99 -1.49
CA ALA A 128 -11.74 -6.79 -2.77
C ALA A 128 -10.99 -5.78 -3.65
N GLY A 129 -10.57 -4.65 -3.09
CA GLY A 129 -9.79 -3.63 -3.78
C GLY A 129 -8.48 -4.17 -4.32
N THR A 130 -7.71 -4.93 -3.54
CA THR A 130 -6.46 -5.53 -4.04
C THR A 130 -6.68 -6.53 -5.18
N LEU A 131 -7.74 -7.34 -5.10
CA LEU A 131 -8.09 -8.31 -6.15
C LEU A 131 -8.56 -7.61 -7.42
N ILE A 132 -9.51 -6.67 -7.28
CA ILE A 132 -10.04 -5.88 -8.39
C ILE A 132 -8.91 -5.08 -9.03
N GLY A 133 -8.06 -4.42 -8.23
CA GLY A 133 -6.89 -3.71 -8.71
C GLY A 133 -5.92 -4.62 -9.45
N GLY A 134 -5.68 -5.83 -8.93
CA GLY A 134 -4.90 -6.88 -9.58
C GLY A 134 -5.43 -7.28 -10.96
N VAL A 135 -6.74 -7.53 -11.07
CA VAL A 135 -7.39 -7.90 -12.34
C VAL A 135 -7.41 -6.74 -13.33
N ILE A 136 -7.71 -5.52 -12.86
CA ILE A 136 -7.71 -4.31 -13.71
C ILE A 136 -6.31 -4.06 -14.28
N MET A 137 -5.24 -4.27 -13.51
CA MET A 137 -3.87 -4.14 -13.99
C MET A 137 -3.51 -5.10 -15.12
N LEU A 138 -4.13 -6.28 -15.17
CA LEU A 138 -3.95 -7.21 -16.29
C LEU A 138 -4.58 -6.68 -17.59
N ARG A 139 -5.59 -5.82 -17.49
CA ARG A 139 -6.30 -5.24 -18.65
C ARG A 139 -5.82 -3.86 -19.06
N LEU A 140 -5.46 -3.00 -18.10
CA LEU A 140 -5.17 -1.58 -18.34
C LEU A 140 -3.68 -1.24 -18.29
N GLU A 141 -2.80 -2.22 -18.18
CA GLU A 141 -1.36 -2.03 -17.93
C GLU A 141 -1.09 -1.32 -16.59
N ILE A 142 0.14 -1.44 -16.08
CA ILE A 142 0.51 -0.90 -14.76
C ILE A 142 0.40 0.63 -14.75
N ASN A 143 0.81 1.29 -15.85
CA ASN A 143 0.86 2.75 -15.92
C ASN A 143 -0.52 3.40 -15.82
N ARG A 144 -1.53 2.95 -16.58
CA ARG A 144 -2.89 3.52 -16.50
C ARG A 144 -3.56 3.18 -15.17
N SER A 145 -3.25 2.02 -14.62
CA SER A 145 -3.79 1.60 -13.31
C SER A 145 -3.32 2.53 -12.19
N LEU A 146 -2.06 2.99 -12.20
CA LEU A 146 -1.56 3.98 -11.23
C LEU A 146 -2.34 5.30 -11.29
N TRP A 147 -2.67 5.78 -12.49
CA TRP A 147 -3.47 7.00 -12.65
C TRP A 147 -4.88 6.85 -12.07
N ILE A 148 -5.57 5.76 -12.45
CA ILE A 148 -6.96 5.52 -12.02
C ILE A 148 -7.00 5.32 -10.51
N PHE A 149 -6.10 4.52 -9.96
CA PHE A 149 -6.13 4.18 -8.54
C PHE A 149 -5.65 5.34 -7.67
N GLY A 150 -4.66 6.12 -8.13
CA GLY A 150 -4.23 7.34 -7.45
C GLY A 150 -5.34 8.39 -7.39
N LEU A 151 -6.08 8.58 -8.49
CA LEU A 151 -7.24 9.48 -8.50
C LEU A 151 -8.37 8.96 -7.59
N LEU A 152 -8.66 7.67 -7.66
CA LEU A 152 -9.67 7.03 -6.82
C LEU A 152 -9.35 7.21 -5.33
N GLN A 153 -8.08 7.07 -4.97
CA GLN A 153 -7.58 7.26 -3.62
C GLN A 153 -7.66 8.73 -3.18
N ALA A 154 -7.31 9.68 -4.05
CA ALA A 154 -7.46 11.11 -3.76
C ALA A 154 -8.93 11.51 -3.53
N VAL A 155 -9.85 11.01 -4.37
CA VAL A 155 -11.30 11.19 -4.21
C VAL A 155 -11.79 10.58 -2.91
N SER A 156 -11.27 9.40 -2.57
CA SER A 156 -11.64 8.71 -1.34
C SER A 156 -11.17 9.46 -0.08
N THR A 157 -9.95 10.00 -0.09
CA THR A 157 -9.47 10.89 0.97
C THR A 157 -10.33 12.15 1.09
N ALA A 158 -10.81 12.71 -0.03
CA ALA A 158 -11.76 13.84 0.00
C ALA A 158 -13.13 13.44 0.57
N GLY A 159 -13.50 12.16 0.51
CA GLY A 159 -14.70 11.64 1.18
C GLY A 159 -14.70 11.89 2.69
N PHE A 160 -13.54 11.90 3.35
CA PHE A 160 -13.43 12.21 4.77
C PHE A 160 -13.72 13.68 5.09
N SER A 161 -13.42 14.62 4.19
CA SER A 161 -13.79 16.03 4.42
C SER A 161 -15.31 16.22 4.35
N VAL A 162 -16.00 15.47 3.50
CA VAL A 162 -17.48 15.45 3.47
C VAL A 162 -18.04 14.86 4.76
N LEU A 163 -17.46 13.76 5.25
CA LEU A 163 -17.86 13.17 6.53
C LEU A 163 -17.64 14.14 7.70
N ALA A 164 -16.58 14.95 7.68
CA ALA A 164 -16.31 15.97 8.68
C ALA A 164 -17.40 17.07 8.71
N ARG A 165 -18.02 17.40 7.56
CA ARG A 165 -19.12 18.38 7.48
C ARG A 165 -20.47 17.82 7.91
N VAL A 166 -20.77 16.58 7.55
CA VAL A 166 -22.07 15.95 7.85
C VAL A 166 -22.16 15.49 9.31
N GLY A 167 -21.04 15.04 9.88
CA GLY A 167 -20.96 14.58 11.27
C GLY A 167 -21.36 13.11 11.45
N ASN A 168 -21.94 12.79 12.61
CA ASN A 168 -22.18 11.42 13.09
C ASN A 168 -23.28 10.70 12.30
N SER A 169 -22.91 10.14 11.15
CA SER A 169 -23.78 9.30 10.33
C SER A 169 -23.10 7.97 10.01
N LEU A 170 -23.65 6.89 10.56
CA LEU A 170 -23.10 5.54 10.45
C LEU A 170 -23.10 4.98 9.00
N PRO A 171 -24.12 5.25 8.16
CA PRO A 171 -24.08 4.86 6.75
C PRO A 171 -22.97 5.56 5.98
N LEU A 172 -22.80 6.88 6.17
CA LEU A 172 -21.77 7.66 5.49
C LEU A 172 -20.37 7.21 5.91
N LEU A 173 -20.15 6.98 7.22
CA LEU A 173 -18.92 6.41 7.75
C LEU A 173 -18.59 5.08 7.07
N SER A 174 -19.57 4.18 6.97
CA SER A 174 -19.40 2.86 6.35
C SER A 174 -19.05 2.96 4.87
N THR A 175 -19.72 3.83 4.12
CA THR A 175 -19.45 4.05 2.70
C THR A 175 -18.06 4.64 2.48
N VAL A 176 -17.67 5.66 3.24
CA VAL A 176 -16.35 6.31 3.12
C VAL A 176 -15.24 5.32 3.51
N ILE A 177 -15.41 4.56 4.59
CA ILE A 177 -14.43 3.53 4.99
C ILE A 177 -14.30 2.44 3.94
N ALA A 178 -15.41 1.92 3.42
CA ALA A 178 -15.38 0.89 2.40
C ALA A 178 -14.68 1.40 1.13
N PHE A 179 -15.00 2.61 0.70
CA PHE A 179 -14.40 3.21 -0.47
C PHE A 179 -12.90 3.50 -0.29
N GLU A 180 -12.49 3.95 0.90
CA GLU A 180 -11.08 4.19 1.23
C GLU A 180 -10.27 2.92 1.27
N ASN A 181 -10.76 1.90 1.94
CA ASN A 181 -10.05 0.64 2.02
C ASN A 181 -9.95 -0.05 0.66
N LEU A 182 -11.02 0.05 -0.16
CA LEU A 182 -11.01 -0.45 -1.52
C LEU A 182 -9.99 0.29 -2.40
N SER A 183 -10.02 1.63 -2.41
CA SER A 183 -9.11 2.44 -3.22
C SER A 183 -7.66 2.32 -2.76
N SER A 184 -7.41 2.33 -1.45
CA SER A 184 -6.07 2.13 -0.87
C SER A 184 -5.52 0.74 -1.14
N GLY A 185 -6.39 -0.30 -1.14
CA GLY A 185 -6.05 -1.65 -1.57
C GLY A 185 -5.61 -1.71 -3.04
N MET A 186 -6.39 -1.10 -3.94
CA MET A 186 -6.07 -0.99 -5.36
C MET A 186 -4.75 -0.23 -5.59
N GLY A 187 -4.60 0.94 -4.96
CA GLY A 187 -3.41 1.78 -5.06
C GLY A 187 -2.15 1.07 -4.57
N THR A 188 -2.23 0.35 -3.45
CA THR A 188 -1.10 -0.43 -2.92
C THR A 188 -0.71 -1.56 -3.86
N ALA A 189 -1.68 -2.24 -4.48
CA ALA A 189 -1.40 -3.31 -5.44
C ALA A 189 -0.68 -2.78 -6.69
N ALA A 190 -1.16 -1.66 -7.27
CA ALA A 190 -0.50 -1.04 -8.42
C ALA A 190 0.88 -0.50 -8.10
N PHE A 191 1.04 0.07 -6.91
CA PHE A 191 2.32 0.61 -6.48
C PHE A 191 3.38 -0.49 -6.32
N ILE A 192 3.03 -1.61 -5.68
CA ILE A 192 3.93 -2.78 -5.56
C ILE A 192 4.25 -3.37 -6.94
N ALA A 193 3.25 -3.49 -7.82
CA ALA A 193 3.46 -3.99 -9.18
C ALA A 193 4.38 -3.09 -10.00
N PHE A 194 4.24 -1.77 -9.87
CA PHE A 194 5.11 -0.78 -10.51
C PHE A 194 6.56 -0.90 -10.04
N MET A 195 6.80 -0.96 -8.72
CA MET A 195 8.15 -1.18 -8.19
C MET A 195 8.77 -2.47 -8.73
N ALA A 196 8.02 -3.57 -8.73
CA ALA A 196 8.50 -4.84 -9.26
C ALA A 196 8.82 -4.77 -10.77
N SER A 197 8.15 -3.89 -11.52
CA SER A 197 8.38 -3.72 -12.96
C SER A 197 9.64 -2.92 -13.30
N ILE A 198 10.10 -2.03 -12.40
CA ILE A 198 11.28 -1.18 -12.61
C ILE A 198 12.57 -1.78 -12.05
N THR A 199 12.47 -2.78 -11.16
CA THR A 199 13.64 -3.48 -10.61
C THR A 199 14.33 -4.33 -11.67
N HIS A 200 15.66 -4.28 -11.73
CA HIS A 200 16.43 -5.07 -12.67
C HIS A 200 16.43 -6.54 -12.29
N LYS A 201 16.30 -7.44 -13.29
CA LYS A 201 16.27 -8.90 -13.08
C LYS A 201 17.55 -9.47 -12.44
N LYS A 202 18.68 -8.75 -12.55
CA LYS A 202 19.98 -9.16 -11.98
C LYS A 202 20.11 -8.83 -10.48
N PHE A 203 19.45 -7.77 -10.00
CA PHE A 203 19.58 -7.27 -8.62
C PHE A 203 18.24 -7.06 -7.93
N THR A 204 17.24 -7.86 -8.33
CA THR A 204 15.83 -7.66 -7.99
C THR A 204 15.59 -7.61 -6.48
N ALA A 205 16.27 -8.46 -5.70
CA ALA A 205 16.11 -8.52 -4.25
C ALA A 205 16.60 -7.24 -3.56
N THR A 206 17.84 -6.80 -3.81
CA THR A 206 18.42 -5.61 -3.19
C THR A 206 17.68 -4.34 -3.60
N GLN A 207 17.36 -4.19 -4.90
CA GLN A 207 16.64 -3.01 -5.39
C GLN A 207 15.19 -2.97 -4.87
N TYR A 208 14.49 -4.11 -4.83
CA TYR A 208 13.14 -4.15 -4.27
C TYR A 208 13.15 -3.86 -2.76
N ALA A 209 14.13 -4.38 -2.02
CA ALA A 209 14.31 -4.07 -0.60
C ALA A 209 14.57 -2.58 -0.37
N LEU A 210 15.40 -1.94 -1.19
CA LEU A 210 15.65 -0.50 -1.13
C LEU A 210 14.37 0.32 -1.36
N LEU A 211 13.63 0.03 -2.43
CA LEU A 211 12.41 0.74 -2.78
C LEU A 211 11.30 0.53 -1.74
N SER A 212 11.16 -0.71 -1.25
CA SER A 212 10.22 -1.06 -0.17
C SER A 212 10.56 -0.36 1.14
N SER A 213 11.84 -0.28 1.50
CA SER A 213 12.29 0.46 2.70
C SER A 213 11.98 1.95 2.57
N LEU A 214 12.13 2.51 1.38
CA LEU A 214 11.80 3.91 1.10
C LEU A 214 10.30 4.19 1.30
N MET A 215 9.41 3.26 0.99
CA MET A 215 7.97 3.41 1.26
C MET A 215 7.65 3.62 2.75
N GLY A 216 8.50 3.11 3.64
CA GLY A 216 8.35 3.30 5.08
C GLY A 216 8.59 4.74 5.51
N ILE A 217 9.42 5.50 4.78
CA ILE A 217 9.82 6.85 5.17
C ILE A 217 8.63 7.82 5.16
N PRO A 218 7.84 7.96 4.07
CA PRO A 218 6.64 8.80 4.08
C PRO A 218 5.68 8.41 5.19
N ARG A 219 5.53 7.10 5.45
CA ARG A 219 4.63 6.63 6.50
C ARG A 219 5.03 7.13 7.88
N VAL A 220 6.31 7.14 8.22
CA VAL A 220 6.80 7.60 9.52
C VAL A 220 6.88 9.13 9.57
N MET A 221 7.46 9.75 8.54
CA MET A 221 7.65 11.20 8.48
C MET A 221 6.33 11.96 8.39
N ALA A 222 5.34 11.41 7.68
CA ALA A 222 4.05 12.05 7.53
C ALA A 222 3.12 11.76 8.71
N SER A 223 3.30 10.66 9.46
CA SER A 223 2.46 10.37 10.65
C SER A 223 2.84 11.17 11.90
N ALA A 224 4.09 11.63 12.02
CA ALA A 224 4.53 12.40 13.18
C ALA A 224 3.88 13.81 13.27
N PRO A 225 3.83 14.63 12.21
CA PRO A 225 3.26 15.98 12.29
C PRO A 225 1.75 16.05 12.08
N THR A 226 1.10 14.98 11.59
CA THR A 226 -0.34 15.01 11.25
C THR A 226 -1.24 15.35 12.41
N GLY A 227 -0.92 14.90 13.63
CA GLY A 227 -1.69 15.24 14.83
C GLY A 227 -1.69 16.75 15.14
N PHE A 228 -0.56 17.44 14.91
CA PHE A 228 -0.46 18.89 15.08
C PHE A 228 -1.24 19.64 13.98
N PHE A 229 -1.12 19.18 12.73
CA PHE A 229 -1.88 19.75 11.62
C PHE A 229 -3.39 19.59 11.80
N ALA A 230 -3.85 18.41 12.23
CA ALA A 230 -5.26 18.15 12.49
C ALA A 230 -5.83 19.07 13.59
N LYS A 231 -5.07 19.26 14.69
CA LYS A 231 -5.50 20.12 15.80
C LYS A 231 -5.62 21.60 15.41
N ASN A 232 -4.74 22.10 14.53
CA ASN A 232 -4.71 23.53 14.19
C ASN A 232 -5.56 23.90 12.98
N MET A 233 -5.71 23.01 12.00
CA MET A 233 -6.42 23.29 10.74
C MET A 233 -7.90 22.85 10.78
N GLY A 234 -8.27 22.03 11.76
CA GLY A 234 -9.57 21.35 11.81
C GLY A 234 -9.63 20.17 10.83
N TRP A 235 -10.56 19.26 11.09
CA TRP A 235 -10.66 17.98 10.38
C TRP A 235 -10.91 18.13 8.88
N GLU A 236 -11.80 19.05 8.49
CA GLU A 236 -12.14 19.27 7.09
C GLU A 236 -10.94 19.74 6.26
N SER A 237 -10.29 20.82 6.70
CA SER A 237 -9.12 21.40 6.04
C SER A 237 -7.95 20.41 6.01
N PHE A 238 -7.81 19.58 7.04
CA PHE A 238 -6.79 18.54 7.11
C PHE A 238 -6.97 17.49 6.00
N PHE A 239 -8.18 16.95 5.82
CA PHE A 239 -8.42 15.96 4.76
C PHE A 239 -8.30 16.56 3.35
N ILE A 240 -8.72 17.81 3.15
CA ILE A 240 -8.50 18.53 1.89
C ILE A 240 -6.98 18.70 1.63
N ALA A 241 -6.21 19.09 2.65
CA ALA A 241 -4.76 19.21 2.53
C ALA A 241 -4.11 17.85 2.19
N CYS A 242 -4.56 16.75 2.79
CA CYS A 242 -4.12 15.39 2.44
C CYS A 242 -4.42 15.03 0.99
N THR A 243 -5.62 15.35 0.48
CA THR A 243 -5.96 15.17 -0.94
C THR A 243 -5.07 16.00 -1.85
N LEU A 244 -4.80 17.27 -1.50
CA LEU A 244 -3.92 18.15 -2.28
C LEU A 244 -2.46 17.65 -2.27
N MET A 245 -1.99 17.06 -1.18
CA MET A 245 -0.66 16.46 -1.11
C MET A 245 -0.50 15.20 -1.98
N ALA A 246 -1.59 14.56 -2.40
CA ALA A 246 -1.53 13.48 -3.38
C ALA A 246 -1.33 13.99 -4.82
N VAL A 247 -1.64 15.26 -5.10
CA VAL A 247 -1.54 15.87 -6.45
C VAL A 247 -0.10 15.90 -6.97
N PRO A 248 0.92 16.36 -6.21
CA PRO A 248 2.31 16.27 -6.65
C PRO A 248 2.73 14.84 -7.02
N GLY A 249 2.30 13.85 -6.24
CA GLY A 249 2.56 12.43 -6.52
C GLY A 249 1.95 11.97 -7.85
N MET A 250 0.73 12.40 -8.16
CA MET A 250 0.09 12.11 -9.44
C MET A 250 0.71 12.89 -10.60
N LEU A 251 1.12 14.15 -10.42
CA LEU A 251 1.78 14.92 -11.48
C LEU A 251 3.09 14.28 -11.93
N LEU A 252 3.82 13.63 -11.02
CA LEU A 252 5.03 12.88 -11.35
C LEU A 252 4.76 11.69 -12.27
N LEU A 253 3.54 11.13 -12.28
CA LEU A 253 3.18 10.04 -13.20
C LEU A 253 3.24 10.49 -14.68
N PHE A 254 3.05 11.77 -15.00
CA PHE A 254 3.13 12.24 -16.40
C PHE A 254 4.49 11.97 -17.03
N LYS A 255 5.56 11.96 -16.21
CA LYS A 255 6.93 11.80 -16.68
C LYS A 255 7.38 10.34 -16.76
N PHE A 256 6.85 9.46 -15.90
CA PHE A 256 7.34 8.07 -15.76
C PHE A 256 6.33 6.99 -16.14
N ALA A 257 5.04 7.27 -16.02
CA ALA A 257 3.96 6.36 -16.36
C ALA A 257 2.92 7.11 -17.20
N PRO A 258 3.29 7.65 -18.38
CA PRO A 258 2.34 8.34 -19.23
C PRO A 258 1.20 7.38 -19.60
N TRP A 259 -0.03 7.90 -19.61
CA TRP A 259 -1.25 7.13 -19.91
C TRP A 259 -1.17 6.37 -21.25
N ASN A 260 -0.45 6.94 -22.21
CA ASN A 260 -0.06 6.27 -23.45
C ASN A 260 1.47 6.17 -23.49
N PRO A 261 2.07 4.99 -23.27
CA PRO A 261 3.48 4.83 -23.57
C PRO A 261 3.67 5.05 -25.07
N LYS A 262 4.48 6.03 -25.47
CA LYS A 262 5.00 6.06 -26.84
C LYS A 262 5.78 4.75 -27.01
N LYS A 263 5.42 3.94 -28.01
CA LYS A 263 6.28 2.83 -28.46
C LYS A 263 7.67 3.42 -28.64
N ALA A 264 8.65 2.91 -27.90
CA ALA A 264 10.03 3.16 -28.23
C ALA A 264 10.23 2.61 -29.65
N GLU A 265 10.52 3.50 -30.60
CA GLU A 265 11.12 3.14 -31.89
C GLU A 265 12.53 2.60 -31.65
#